data_AF-A0A919IKC1-F1
#
_entry.id   AF-A0A919IKC1-F1
#
_cell.length_a   1.000
_cell.length_b   1.000
_cell.length_c   1.000
_cell.angle_alpha   90.00
_cell.angle_beta   90.00
_cell.angle_gamma   90.00
#
_symmetry.space_group_name_H-M   'P 1'
#
loop_
_entity.id
_entity.type
_entity.pdbx_description
1 polymer ?
#
loop_
_entity_poly.entity_id
_entity_poly.type
_entity_poly.pdbx_seq_one_letter_code
_entity_poly.pdbx_strand_id
1 'polypeptide(L)'
;MVKPPLTVHNAAIATARVEIKTLTVSGKQVTLAVFRQLREEPLLGYDGTLAGQPWGVVNYHPDKCAALPSHWHVVWQHDADLLRSMVPTQAVHDEFWPEEGDRLITAAVRDIVLHGSTSLFTSELPLFELTREPSGYDRGERAKRGILLQDPSLPVRADLSEAGRRVVSAMRARDRARNYSSGLPEAERNLDICMDSLQAEIAEYGASNNELLDEYRAAIAEEVARRKRHVEARKVIADLPQLFIAV
;
A
#
# COMPACT_ATOMS: atom_id res chain seq x y z
N MET A 1 19.26 32.24 -31.75
CA MET A 1 20.62 31.64 -31.84
C MET A 1 20.68 30.78 -33.09
N VAL A 2 21.63 31.03 -33.99
CA VAL A 2 21.78 30.26 -35.24
C VAL A 2 22.46 28.93 -34.91
N LYS A 3 21.81 27.80 -35.24
CA LYS A 3 22.37 26.46 -35.04
C LYS A 3 23.52 26.26 -36.05
N PRO A 4 24.76 25.97 -35.62
CA PRO A 4 25.88 25.89 -36.54
C PRO A 4 25.66 24.76 -37.56
N PRO A 5 26.05 24.96 -38.83
CA PRO A 5 25.91 23.95 -39.86
C PRO A 5 26.76 22.72 -39.52
N LEU A 6 26.16 21.54 -39.62
CA LEU A 6 26.86 20.26 -39.47
C LEU A 6 27.83 20.12 -40.65
N THR A 7 29.13 20.30 -40.40
CA THR A 7 30.18 20.06 -41.40
C THR A 7 30.80 18.70 -41.15
N VAL A 8 31.43 18.12 -42.19
CA VAL A 8 32.14 16.82 -42.09
C VAL A 8 33.26 16.87 -41.03
N HIS A 9 33.80 18.06 -40.75
CA HIS A 9 34.82 18.29 -39.71
C HIS A 9 34.25 18.38 -38.29
N ASN A 10 32.93 18.52 -38.13
CA ASN A 10 32.24 18.63 -36.84
C ASN A 10 31.45 17.34 -36.48
N ALA A 11 31.52 16.31 -37.33
CA ALA A 11 30.91 15.01 -37.09
C ALA A 11 31.90 14.08 -36.36
N ALA A 12 31.67 13.85 -35.07
CA ALA A 12 32.45 12.88 -34.30
C ALA A 12 31.77 11.50 -34.35
N ILE A 13 32.51 10.47 -34.78
CA ILE A 13 32.06 9.08 -34.69
C ILE A 13 32.36 8.58 -33.27
N ALA A 14 31.32 8.36 -32.48
CA ALA A 14 31.42 7.69 -31.20
C ALA A 14 31.13 6.19 -31.39
N THR A 15 32.15 5.35 -31.24
CA THR A 15 31.97 3.90 -31.25
C THR A 15 31.64 3.42 -29.84
N ALA A 16 30.49 2.79 -29.66
CA ALA A 16 30.13 2.11 -28.42
C ALA A 16 30.44 0.61 -28.52
N ARG A 17 31.15 0.06 -27.54
CA ARG A 17 31.32 -1.40 -27.40
C ARG A 17 30.12 -1.95 -26.63
N VAL A 18 29.43 -2.93 -27.20
CA VAL A 18 28.25 -3.56 -26.58
C VAL A 18 28.54 -5.03 -26.33
N GLU A 19 28.22 -5.52 -25.14
CA GLU A 19 28.19 -6.94 -24.81
C GLU A 19 26.74 -7.44 -24.89
N ILE A 20 26.53 -8.53 -25.63
CA ILE A 20 25.22 -9.16 -25.78
C ILE A 20 25.22 -10.44 -24.95
N LYS A 21 24.37 -10.49 -23.92
CA LYS A 21 24.17 -11.70 -23.11
C LYS A 21 23.00 -12.51 -23.66
N THR A 22 23.19 -13.80 -23.84
CA THR A 22 22.18 -14.72 -24.35
C THR A 22 21.85 -15.79 -23.31
N LEU A 23 20.60 -16.24 -23.30
CA LEU A 23 20.16 -17.32 -22.44
C LEU A 23 20.46 -18.66 -23.11
N THR A 24 21.06 -19.60 -22.37
CA THR A 24 21.36 -20.95 -22.86
C THR A 24 20.82 -22.03 -21.92
N VAL A 25 20.22 -23.09 -22.47
CA VAL A 25 19.80 -24.29 -21.74
C VAL A 25 20.56 -25.48 -22.31
N SER A 26 21.32 -26.17 -21.46
CA SER A 26 22.17 -27.31 -21.86
C SER A 26 23.10 -26.98 -23.04
N GLY A 27 23.71 -25.79 -23.02
CA GLY A 27 24.63 -25.30 -24.06
C GLY A 27 23.97 -24.84 -25.37
N LYS A 28 22.63 -24.91 -25.48
CA LYS A 28 21.89 -24.43 -26.64
C LYS A 28 21.26 -23.07 -26.34
N GLN A 29 21.40 -22.13 -27.27
CA GLN A 29 20.76 -20.81 -27.15
C GLN A 29 19.24 -20.97 -27.15
N VAL A 30 18.59 -20.26 -26.23
CA VAL A 30 17.13 -20.21 -26.14
C VAL A 30 16.58 -19.40 -27.31
N THR A 31 15.63 -20.00 -28.03
CA THR A 31 14.88 -19.34 -29.10
C THR A 31 13.62 -18.68 -28.56
N LEU A 32 13.02 -17.80 -29.36
CA LEU A 32 11.75 -17.15 -29.02
C LEU A 32 10.63 -18.16 -28.76
N ALA A 33 10.60 -19.27 -29.50
CA ALA A 33 9.62 -20.34 -29.32
C ALA A 33 9.76 -21.01 -27.95
N VAL A 34 10.99 -21.27 -27.49
CA VAL A 34 11.25 -21.85 -26.16
C VAL A 34 10.92 -20.85 -25.06
N PHE A 35 11.29 -19.58 -25.22
CA PHE A 35 10.93 -18.54 -24.23
C PHE A 35 9.41 -18.43 -24.02
N ARG A 36 8.62 -18.49 -25.10
CA ARG A 36 7.15 -18.46 -25.02
C ARG A 36 6.56 -19.69 -24.30
N GLN A 37 7.30 -20.78 -24.19
CA GLN A 37 6.88 -21.97 -23.46
C GLN A 37 7.19 -21.90 -21.95
N LEU A 38 7.99 -20.91 -21.50
CA LEU A 38 8.24 -20.73 -20.08
C LEU A 38 6.95 -20.36 -19.35
N ARG A 39 6.67 -21.07 -18.27
CA ARG A 39 5.52 -20.81 -17.39
C ARG A 39 5.71 -19.44 -16.74
N GLU A 40 4.63 -18.67 -16.70
CA GLU A 40 4.62 -17.39 -16.00
C GLU A 40 4.29 -17.61 -14.54
N GLU A 41 5.16 -17.14 -13.66
CA GLU A 41 4.98 -17.16 -12.22
C GLU A 41 5.49 -15.86 -11.58
N PRO A 42 4.92 -15.44 -10.44
CA PRO A 42 5.39 -14.25 -9.73
C PRO A 42 6.82 -14.45 -9.21
N LEU A 43 7.77 -13.63 -9.69
CA LEU A 43 9.11 -13.57 -9.11
C LEU A 43 9.10 -12.80 -7.79
N LEU A 44 8.26 -11.78 -7.67
CA LEU A 44 8.20 -10.91 -6.51
C LEU A 44 6.98 -11.25 -5.66
N GLY A 45 7.21 -11.74 -4.45
CA GLY A 45 6.16 -12.05 -3.48
C GLY A 45 5.46 -10.81 -2.94
N TYR A 46 4.30 -10.99 -2.30
CA TYR A 46 3.55 -9.90 -1.65
C TYR A 46 4.36 -9.20 -0.55
N ASP A 47 5.23 -9.93 0.14
CA ASP A 47 6.07 -9.41 1.21
C ASP A 47 7.33 -8.67 0.69
N GLY A 48 7.51 -8.60 -0.63
CA GLY A 48 8.68 -8.03 -1.28
C GLY A 48 9.89 -8.96 -1.40
N THR A 49 9.76 -10.24 -1.07
CA THR A 49 10.83 -11.24 -1.28
C THR A 49 10.89 -11.74 -2.72
N LEU A 50 12.06 -12.17 -3.17
CA LEU A 50 12.23 -12.83 -4.47
C LEU A 50 11.99 -14.33 -4.28
N ALA A 51 11.08 -14.89 -5.09
CA ALA A 51 10.73 -16.31 -5.07
C ALA A 51 11.85 -17.22 -5.65
N GLY A 52 12.89 -16.64 -6.23
CA GLY A 52 14.00 -17.39 -6.82
C GLY A 52 15.10 -16.47 -7.36
N GLN A 53 16.01 -17.05 -8.14
CA GLN A 53 17.14 -16.31 -8.70
C GLN A 53 16.73 -15.65 -10.02
N PRO A 54 16.70 -14.30 -10.12
CA PRO A 54 16.55 -13.64 -11.41
C PRO A 54 17.83 -13.77 -12.24
N TRP A 55 17.67 -14.03 -13.54
CA TRP A 55 18.78 -14.17 -14.48
C TRP A 55 18.97 -12.92 -15.34
N GLY A 56 17.86 -12.31 -15.77
CA GLY A 56 17.92 -11.18 -16.67
C GLY A 56 16.56 -10.71 -17.16
N VAL A 57 16.53 -9.56 -17.84
CA VAL A 57 15.33 -8.98 -18.43
C VAL A 57 15.30 -9.19 -19.94
N VAL A 58 14.12 -9.43 -20.50
CA VAL A 58 13.91 -9.62 -21.94
C VAL A 58 13.07 -8.47 -22.47
N ASN A 59 13.51 -7.84 -23.56
CA ASN A 59 12.70 -6.82 -24.24
C ASN A 59 11.77 -7.45 -25.29
N TYR A 60 10.86 -8.31 -24.85
CA TYR A 60 9.86 -8.96 -25.67
C TYR A 60 8.54 -9.05 -24.89
N HIS A 61 7.43 -8.68 -25.54
CA HIS A 61 6.10 -8.62 -24.93
C HIS A 61 5.21 -9.78 -25.46
N PRO A 62 5.31 -10.99 -24.89
CA PRO A 62 4.53 -12.15 -25.35
C PRO A 62 3.01 -11.90 -25.29
N ASP A 63 2.55 -11.19 -24.27
CA ASP A 63 1.13 -11.06 -23.94
C ASP A 63 0.53 -9.70 -24.37
N LYS A 64 1.17 -9.01 -25.33
CA LYS A 64 0.76 -7.68 -25.84
C LYS A 64 0.58 -6.62 -24.74
N CYS A 65 1.34 -6.72 -23.66
CA CYS A 65 1.30 -5.82 -22.51
C CYS A 65 1.91 -4.43 -22.75
N ALA A 66 2.19 -4.03 -23.99
CA ALA A 66 2.79 -2.73 -24.30
C ALA A 66 1.93 -1.52 -23.85
N ALA A 67 0.63 -1.71 -23.66
CA ALA A 67 -0.29 -0.69 -23.14
C ALA A 67 -0.34 -0.62 -21.59
N LEU A 68 0.26 -1.60 -20.89
CA LEU A 68 0.31 -1.60 -19.43
C LEU A 68 1.36 -0.59 -18.92
N PRO A 69 1.29 -0.15 -17.65
CA PRO A 69 2.37 0.60 -17.02
C PRO A 69 3.73 -0.07 -17.20
N SER A 70 4.80 0.72 -17.15
CA SER A 70 6.17 0.24 -17.39
C SER A 70 6.51 -0.96 -16.50
N HIS A 71 6.96 -2.05 -17.13
CA HIS A 71 7.27 -3.33 -16.48
C HIS A 71 8.46 -4.02 -17.17
N TRP A 72 9.09 -4.94 -16.44
CA TRP A 72 10.10 -5.85 -16.94
C TRP A 72 9.51 -7.23 -17.20
N HIS A 73 9.99 -7.90 -18.26
CA HIS A 73 9.83 -9.34 -18.44
C HIS A 73 11.09 -10.02 -17.94
N VAL A 74 11.02 -10.65 -16.78
CA VAL A 74 12.17 -11.24 -16.10
C VAL A 74 12.18 -12.74 -16.35
N VAL A 75 13.33 -13.28 -16.77
CA VAL A 75 13.60 -14.73 -16.71
C VAL A 75 14.24 -15.02 -15.36
N TRP A 76 13.72 -16.01 -14.66
CA TRP A 76 14.17 -16.37 -13.32
C TRP A 76 14.05 -17.87 -13.08
N GLN A 77 14.70 -18.35 -12.02
CA GLN A 77 14.78 -19.76 -11.70
C GLN A 77 14.27 -20.02 -10.28
N HIS A 78 13.39 -21.02 -10.15
CA HIS A 78 12.99 -21.61 -8.88
C HIS A 78 13.40 -23.09 -8.91
N ASP A 79 14.34 -23.49 -8.05
CA ASP A 79 14.95 -24.81 -8.07
C ASP A 79 15.45 -25.22 -9.47
N ALA A 80 14.82 -26.23 -10.10
CA ALA A 80 15.17 -26.72 -11.43
C ALA A 80 14.35 -26.05 -12.55
N ASP A 81 13.31 -25.29 -12.21
CA ASP A 81 12.38 -24.72 -13.17
C ASP A 81 12.83 -23.35 -13.62
N LEU A 82 12.84 -23.14 -14.94
CA LEU A 82 13.05 -21.83 -15.56
C LEU A 82 11.68 -21.20 -15.84
N LEU A 83 11.47 -20.01 -15.29
CA LEU A 83 10.19 -19.32 -15.26
C LEU A 83 10.33 -17.92 -15.87
N ARG A 84 9.20 -17.32 -16.20
CA ARG A 84 9.12 -15.90 -16.56
C ARG A 84 8.20 -15.15 -15.60
N SER A 85 8.43 -13.85 -15.45
CA SER A 85 7.55 -12.99 -14.66
C SER A 85 7.42 -11.61 -15.28
N MET A 86 6.23 -11.03 -15.21
CA MET A 86 6.03 -9.60 -15.47
C MET A 86 6.13 -8.83 -14.15
N VAL A 87 7.13 -7.96 -14.03
CA VAL A 87 7.34 -7.16 -12.80
C VAL A 87 7.18 -5.67 -13.09
N PRO A 88 6.22 -4.97 -12.48
CA PRO A 88 6.11 -3.51 -12.60
C PRO A 88 7.40 -2.80 -12.15
N THR A 89 7.86 -1.84 -12.95
CA THR A 89 9.10 -1.08 -12.67
C THR A 89 9.03 -0.25 -11.40
N GLN A 90 7.83 0.17 -11.04
CA GLN A 90 7.54 0.90 -9.81
C GLN A 90 6.72 0.03 -8.87
N ALA A 91 6.99 0.17 -7.58
CA ALA A 91 6.13 -0.43 -6.57
C ALA A 91 4.85 0.38 -6.50
N VAL A 92 3.72 -0.27 -6.79
CA VAL A 92 2.40 0.28 -6.50
C VAL A 92 1.98 -0.31 -5.16
N HIS A 93 1.64 0.56 -4.24
CA HIS A 93 1.13 0.17 -2.93
C HIS A 93 -0.27 0.73 -2.79
N ASP A 94 -1.21 -0.13 -2.41
CA ASP A 94 -2.53 0.29 -2.01
C ASP A 94 -2.48 1.08 -0.69
N GLU A 95 -3.60 1.69 -0.35
CA GLU A 95 -3.80 2.28 0.97
C GLU A 95 -3.65 1.20 2.05
N PHE A 96 -2.95 1.51 3.15
CA PHE A 96 -2.72 0.56 4.22
C PHE A 96 -3.80 0.70 5.31
N TRP A 97 -4.56 -0.38 5.52
CA TRP A 97 -5.64 -0.51 6.52
C TRP A 97 -5.38 -1.70 7.44
N PRO A 98 -4.58 -1.52 8.51
CA PRO A 98 -4.40 -2.53 9.53
C PRO A 98 -5.63 -2.59 10.47
N GLU A 99 -6.05 -3.78 10.87
CA GLU A 99 -7.13 -3.96 11.87
C GLU A 99 -6.74 -3.34 13.23
N GLU A 100 -5.45 -3.26 13.52
CA GLU A 100 -4.88 -2.56 14.68
C GLU A 100 -5.24 -1.07 14.66
N GLY A 101 -5.30 -0.47 13.47
CA GLY A 101 -5.72 0.92 13.30
C GLY A 101 -7.16 1.13 13.72
N ASP A 102 -8.05 0.21 13.32
CA ASP A 102 -9.49 0.24 13.64
C ASP A 102 -9.72 0.10 15.15
N ARG A 103 -9.01 -0.83 15.80
CA ARG A 103 -9.08 -1.03 17.26
C ARG A 103 -8.55 0.20 18.02
N LEU A 104 -7.42 0.76 17.58
CA LEU A 104 -6.80 1.93 18.19
C LEU A 104 -7.73 3.15 18.12
N ILE A 105 -8.31 3.43 16.95
CA ILE A 105 -9.18 4.59 16.77
C ILE A 105 -10.51 4.43 17.53
N THR A 106 -11.01 3.20 17.64
CA THR A 106 -12.19 2.87 18.44
C THR A 106 -11.93 3.11 19.94
N ALA A 107 -10.78 2.69 20.47
CA ALA A 107 -10.36 2.99 21.83
C ALA A 107 -10.17 4.50 22.09
N ALA A 108 -9.62 5.23 21.12
CA ALA A 108 -9.44 6.67 21.20
C ALA A 108 -10.76 7.43 21.30
N VAL A 109 -11.81 7.00 20.57
CA VAL A 109 -13.15 7.60 20.70
C VAL A 109 -13.66 7.50 22.13
N ARG A 110 -13.51 6.33 22.79
CA ARG A 110 -13.92 6.15 24.19
C ARG A 110 -13.24 7.18 25.10
N ASP A 111 -11.92 7.31 25.01
CA ASP A 111 -11.16 8.24 25.84
C ASP A 111 -11.61 9.69 25.62
N ILE A 112 -11.83 10.09 24.36
CA ILE A 112 -12.29 11.45 24.03
C ILE A 112 -13.67 11.71 24.62
N VAL A 113 -14.60 10.74 24.56
CA VAL A 113 -15.93 10.92 25.14
C VAL A 113 -15.85 11.09 26.66
N LEU A 114 -15.02 10.29 27.33
CA LEU A 114 -14.91 10.26 28.79
C LEU A 114 -14.08 11.42 29.35
N HIS A 115 -13.03 11.84 28.64
CA HIS A 115 -12.00 12.74 29.16
C HIS A 115 -11.80 14.01 28.32
N GLY A 116 -12.51 14.14 27.20
CA GLY A 116 -12.34 15.25 26.26
C GLY A 116 -11.03 15.21 25.47
N SER A 117 -10.18 14.21 25.70
CA SER A 117 -8.89 14.03 25.04
C SER A 117 -8.47 12.55 25.08
N THR A 118 -7.46 12.19 24.30
CA THR A 118 -6.81 10.87 24.37
C THR A 118 -5.30 11.07 24.34
N SER A 119 -4.57 10.25 25.09
CA SER A 119 -3.10 10.22 25.03
C SER A 119 -2.56 9.49 23.79
N LEU A 120 -3.43 8.82 23.03
CA LEU A 120 -3.06 8.04 21.85
C LEU A 120 -2.63 8.94 20.67
N PHE A 121 -3.06 10.20 20.67
CA PHE A 121 -2.76 11.16 19.62
C PHE A 121 -2.32 12.49 20.22
N THR A 122 -1.27 13.09 19.66
CA THR A 122 -0.69 14.35 20.14
C THR A 122 -1.44 15.59 19.67
N SER A 123 -2.25 15.46 18.61
CA SER A 123 -3.16 16.48 18.11
C SER A 123 -4.59 16.20 18.56
N GLU A 124 -5.43 17.22 18.65
CA GLU A 124 -6.88 17.03 18.73
C GLU A 124 -7.28 16.11 17.57
N LEU A 125 -7.75 14.89 17.87
CA LEU A 125 -8.45 14.09 16.87
C LEU A 125 -9.64 14.95 16.44
N PRO A 126 -9.69 15.43 15.19
CA PRO A 126 -10.85 16.16 14.76
C PRO A 126 -11.99 15.13 14.65
N LEU A 127 -12.78 14.98 15.73
CA LEU A 127 -14.05 14.24 15.74
C LEU A 127 -14.93 14.62 14.54
N PHE A 128 -14.75 15.86 14.03
CA PHE A 128 -15.38 16.37 12.82
C PHE A 128 -14.89 15.70 11.52
N GLU A 129 -13.64 15.26 11.42
CA GLU A 129 -13.12 14.52 10.26
C GLU A 129 -13.51 13.04 10.30
N LEU A 130 -13.76 12.44 11.48
CA LEU A 130 -14.16 11.02 11.63
C LEU A 130 -15.53 10.66 11.01
N THR A 131 -16.19 11.61 10.37
CA THR A 131 -17.61 11.55 9.98
C THR A 131 -17.93 12.29 8.71
N ARG A 132 -16.93 12.94 8.10
CA ARG A 132 -17.15 13.64 6.86
C ARG A 132 -17.22 12.56 5.80
N GLU A 133 -18.42 12.10 5.47
CA GLU A 133 -18.63 11.37 4.23
C GLU A 133 -18.01 12.24 3.12
N PRO A 134 -16.99 11.76 2.38
CA PRO A 134 -16.36 12.56 1.37
C PRO A 134 -17.45 12.90 0.36
N SER A 135 -17.76 14.19 0.33
CA SER A 135 -18.71 14.77 -0.58
C SER A 135 -18.15 14.60 -1.98
N GLY A 136 -18.76 13.69 -2.76
CA GLY A 136 -18.48 13.52 -4.17
C GLY A 136 -17.44 12.42 -4.46
N TYR A 137 -17.79 11.60 -5.44
CA TYR A 137 -17.08 10.45 -6.01
C TYR A 137 -17.41 9.09 -5.39
N ASP A 138 -17.94 8.24 -6.27
CA ASP A 138 -18.36 6.86 -6.06
C ASP A 138 -17.14 5.92 -6.00
N ARG A 139 -16.22 6.18 -5.06
CA ARG A 139 -15.32 5.14 -4.55
C ARG A 139 -16.11 4.41 -3.47
N GLY A 140 -16.21 3.09 -3.54
CA GLY A 140 -17.14 2.28 -2.74
C GLY A 140 -17.20 2.61 -1.23
N GLU A 141 -18.29 2.25 -0.55
CA GLU A 141 -18.68 2.74 0.79
C GLU A 141 -17.56 2.80 1.85
N ARG A 142 -16.59 1.88 1.80
CA ARG A 142 -15.45 1.86 2.74
C ARG A 142 -14.46 3.01 2.54
N ALA A 143 -14.15 3.40 1.30
CA ALA A 143 -13.21 4.50 1.03
C ALA A 143 -13.72 5.86 1.52
N LYS A 144 -15.04 5.94 1.79
CA LYS A 144 -15.75 7.11 2.30
C LYS A 144 -15.71 7.25 3.84
N ARG A 145 -15.23 6.26 4.58
CA ARG A 145 -15.40 6.22 6.05
C ARG A 145 -14.08 6.13 6.84
N GLY A 146 -12.98 5.79 6.18
CA GLY A 146 -11.68 5.66 6.83
C GLY A 146 -11.07 7.00 7.26
N ILE A 147 -10.52 7.02 8.47
CA ILE A 147 -9.81 8.12 9.12
C ILE A 147 -8.34 8.01 8.75
N LEU A 148 -7.78 9.07 8.16
CA LEU A 148 -6.35 9.10 7.84
C LEU A 148 -5.56 9.40 9.11
N LEU A 149 -4.86 8.38 9.62
CA LEU A 149 -3.89 8.56 10.67
C LEU A 149 -2.62 9.11 10.03
N GLN A 150 -2.22 10.31 10.43
CA GLN A 150 -1.00 10.95 9.95
C GLN A 150 0.22 10.30 10.62
N ASP A 151 0.63 9.14 10.11
CA ASP A 151 1.95 8.58 10.43
C ASP A 151 2.97 9.17 9.45
N PRO A 152 4.11 9.71 9.94
CA PRO A 152 5.13 10.32 9.09
C PRO A 152 5.77 9.33 8.10
N SER A 153 5.68 8.02 8.39
CA SER A 153 6.27 6.95 7.59
C SER A 153 5.37 6.51 6.44
N LEU A 154 4.04 6.56 6.64
CA LEU A 154 3.05 6.00 5.73
C LEU A 154 1.64 6.56 6.02
N PRO A 155 0.88 7.02 5.02
CA PRO A 155 -0.55 7.24 5.19
C PRO A 155 -1.26 5.93 5.56
N VAL A 156 -1.81 5.86 6.78
CA VAL A 156 -2.62 4.74 7.26
C VAL A 156 -4.06 5.19 7.33
N ARG A 157 -5.02 4.35 6.92
CA ARG A 157 -6.40 4.59 7.34
C ARG A 157 -6.94 3.52 8.27
N ALA A 158 -7.89 3.94 9.08
CA ALA A 158 -8.60 3.14 10.04
C ALA A 158 -10.10 3.44 9.93
N ASP A 159 -10.96 2.43 10.09
CA ASP A 159 -12.39 2.60 10.24
C ASP A 159 -12.76 2.55 11.72
N LEU A 160 -13.80 3.29 12.09
CA LEU A 160 -14.41 3.12 13.40
C LEU A 160 -15.19 1.82 13.42
N SER A 161 -15.19 1.14 14.56
CA SER A 161 -16.16 0.08 14.76
C SER A 161 -17.60 0.60 14.68
N GLU A 162 -18.56 -0.32 14.55
CA GLU A 162 -19.97 0.07 14.57
C GLU A 162 -20.36 0.72 15.89
N ALA A 163 -19.87 0.23 17.03
CA ALA A 163 -20.11 0.88 18.31
C ALA A 163 -19.46 2.26 18.38
N GLY A 164 -18.23 2.41 17.88
CA GLY A 164 -17.53 3.70 17.77
C GLY A 164 -18.33 4.72 16.96
N ARG A 165 -18.87 4.33 15.80
CA ARG A 165 -19.73 5.18 14.96
C ARG A 165 -21.01 5.60 15.68
N ARG A 166 -21.66 4.67 16.39
CA ARG A 166 -22.87 4.96 17.18
C ARG A 166 -22.60 5.97 18.30
N VAL A 167 -21.48 5.85 19.00
CA VAL A 167 -21.04 6.81 20.01
C VAL A 167 -20.84 8.20 19.40
N VAL A 168 -20.08 8.32 18.30
CA VAL A 168 -19.86 9.61 17.65
C VAL A 168 -21.18 10.25 17.18
N SER A 169 -22.12 9.45 16.65
CA SER A 169 -23.46 9.91 16.28
C SER A 169 -24.26 10.40 17.50
N ALA A 170 -24.23 9.65 18.61
CA ALA A 170 -24.91 10.01 19.85
C ALA A 170 -24.35 11.29 20.49
N MET A 171 -23.02 11.46 20.47
CA MET A 171 -22.37 12.70 20.93
C MET A 171 -22.90 13.93 20.19
N ARG A 172 -23.00 13.84 18.85
CA ARG A 172 -23.54 14.93 18.02
C ARG A 172 -24.99 15.24 18.34
N ALA A 173 -25.80 14.21 18.58
CA ALA A 173 -27.18 14.40 18.98
C ALA A 173 -27.28 15.15 20.31
N ARG A 174 -26.45 14.77 21.30
CA ARG A 174 -26.34 15.47 22.60
C ARG A 174 -25.89 16.92 22.44
N ASP A 175 -24.85 17.18 21.66
CA ASP A 175 -24.32 18.54 21.47
C ASP A 175 -25.34 19.45 20.76
N ARG A 176 -26.10 18.91 19.80
CA ARG A 176 -27.24 19.63 19.20
C ARG A 176 -28.34 19.88 20.24
N ALA A 177 -28.75 18.87 21.00
CA ALA A 177 -29.79 19.01 22.02
C ALA A 177 -29.43 20.08 23.07
N ARG A 178 -28.14 20.17 23.44
CA ARG A 178 -27.61 21.22 24.32
C ARG A 178 -27.80 22.62 23.73
N ASN A 179 -27.58 22.80 22.43
CA ASN A 179 -27.75 24.08 21.76
C ASN A 179 -29.22 24.49 21.59
N TYR A 180 -30.14 23.54 21.42
CA TYR A 180 -31.56 23.82 21.20
C TYR A 180 -32.43 23.71 22.47
N SER A 181 -31.84 23.37 23.62
CA SER A 181 -32.53 23.23 24.92
C SER A 181 -33.75 22.28 24.90
N SER A 182 -33.77 21.30 24.00
CA SER A 182 -34.83 20.29 23.89
C SER A 182 -34.22 18.90 23.72
N GLY A 183 -34.82 17.90 24.38
CA GLY A 183 -34.41 16.50 24.26
C GLY A 183 -33.04 16.13 24.87
N LEU A 184 -32.40 17.02 25.65
CA LEU A 184 -31.07 16.75 26.22
C LEU A 184 -31.02 15.46 27.08
N PRO A 185 -31.98 15.19 28.01
CA PRO A 185 -31.94 13.97 28.82
C PRO A 185 -32.04 12.67 28.00
N GLU A 186 -32.77 12.69 26.88
CA GLU A 186 -32.89 11.54 25.99
C GLU A 186 -31.60 11.31 25.20
N ALA A 187 -30.99 12.40 24.70
CA ALA A 187 -29.73 12.34 23.99
C ALA A 187 -28.57 11.88 24.89
N GLU A 188 -28.54 12.30 26.16
CA GLU A 188 -27.58 11.83 27.17
C GLU A 188 -27.77 10.33 27.44
N ARG A 189 -29.00 9.87 27.69
CA ARG A 189 -29.29 8.43 27.87
C ARG A 189 -28.84 7.61 26.66
N ASN A 190 -29.10 8.09 25.44
CA ASN A 190 -28.69 7.38 24.23
C ASN A 190 -27.16 7.32 24.08
N LEU A 191 -26.45 8.39 24.49
CA LEU A 191 -24.99 8.37 24.53
C LEU A 191 -24.48 7.33 25.53
N ASP A 192 -25.06 7.25 26.72
CA ASP A 192 -24.69 6.25 27.73
C ASP A 192 -24.86 4.82 27.20
N ILE A 193 -25.99 4.50 26.58
CA ILE A 193 -26.25 3.19 25.95
C ILE A 193 -25.20 2.87 24.87
N CYS A 194 -24.84 3.85 24.04
CA CYS A 194 -23.83 3.65 23.00
C CYS A 194 -22.43 3.47 23.62
N MET A 195 -22.13 4.18 24.71
CA MET A 195 -20.87 4.06 25.43
C MET A 195 -20.72 2.69 26.10
N ASP A 196 -21.78 2.14 26.69
CA ASP A 196 -21.76 0.79 27.25
C ASP A 196 -21.45 -0.25 26.16
N SER A 197 -22.05 -0.11 24.97
CA SER A 197 -21.77 -0.98 23.83
C SER A 197 -20.32 -0.86 23.35
N LEU A 198 -19.76 0.35 23.30
CA LEU A 198 -18.37 0.59 22.91
C LEU A 198 -17.40 0.02 23.94
N GLN A 199 -17.69 0.15 25.23
CA GLN A 199 -16.87 -0.40 26.30
C GLN A 199 -16.85 -1.93 26.26
N ALA A 200 -17.99 -2.57 26.01
CA ALA A 200 -18.07 -4.02 25.83
C ALA A 200 -17.19 -4.48 24.66
N GLU A 201 -17.26 -3.80 23.50
CA GLU A 201 -16.43 -4.12 22.35
C GLU A 201 -14.93 -3.94 22.63
N ILE A 202 -14.52 -2.83 23.27
CA ILE A 202 -13.11 -2.62 23.62
C ILE A 202 -12.63 -3.66 24.65
N ALA A 203 -13.49 -4.12 25.56
CA ALA A 203 -13.14 -5.18 26.49
C ALA A 203 -12.88 -6.52 25.78
N GLU A 204 -13.57 -6.81 24.67
CA GLU A 204 -13.33 -8.00 23.84
C GLU A 204 -11.96 -7.97 23.16
N TYR A 205 -11.37 -6.79 22.92
CA TYR A 205 -10.01 -6.70 22.39
C TYR A 205 -8.96 -7.27 23.34
N GLY A 206 -9.26 -7.34 24.66
CA GLY A 206 -8.37 -7.94 25.65
C GLY A 206 -7.05 -7.20 25.84
N ALA A 207 -6.96 -5.93 25.42
CA ALA A 207 -5.74 -5.13 25.43
C ALA A 207 -5.99 -3.73 26.04
N SER A 208 -4.98 -3.20 26.71
CA SER A 208 -4.94 -1.80 27.15
C SER A 208 -4.69 -0.86 25.97
N ASN A 209 -4.95 0.43 26.15
CA ASN A 209 -4.70 1.44 25.12
C ASN A 209 -3.24 1.49 24.66
N ASN A 210 -2.29 1.29 25.58
CA ASN A 210 -0.86 1.28 25.24
C ASN A 210 -0.51 0.04 24.41
N GLU A 211 -1.07 -1.12 24.75
CA GLU A 211 -0.88 -2.35 23.97
C GLU A 211 -1.47 -2.20 22.56
N LEU A 212 -2.68 -1.63 22.42
CA LEU A 212 -3.27 -1.32 21.11
C LEU A 212 -2.41 -0.36 20.28
N LEU A 213 -1.79 0.64 20.92
CA LEU A 213 -0.88 1.58 20.25
C LEU A 213 0.41 0.89 19.79
N ASP A 214 0.95 -0.01 20.61
CA ASP A 214 2.16 -0.76 20.29
C ASP A 214 1.90 -1.77 19.16
N GLU A 215 0.75 -2.46 19.17
CA GLU A 215 0.29 -3.31 18.07
C GLU A 215 0.16 -2.53 16.76
N TYR A 216 -0.52 -1.37 16.79
CA TYR A 216 -0.64 -0.48 15.64
C TYR A 216 0.72 -0.05 15.07
N ARG A 217 1.65 0.35 15.95
CA ARG A 217 3.01 0.73 15.55
C ARG A 217 3.78 -0.44 14.96
N ALA A 218 3.61 -1.65 15.50
CA ALA A 218 4.23 -2.85 14.95
C ALA A 218 3.71 -3.14 13.54
N ALA A 219 2.40 -3.04 13.31
CA ALA A 219 1.79 -3.22 11.99
C ALA A 219 2.32 -2.19 10.97
N ILE A 220 2.47 -0.92 11.36
CA ILE A 220 3.09 0.11 10.49
C ILE A 220 4.54 -0.25 10.19
N ALA A 221 5.33 -0.59 11.22
CA ALA A 221 6.74 -0.89 11.03
C ALA A 221 6.94 -2.08 10.08
N GLU A 222 6.09 -3.10 10.19
CA GLU A 222 6.09 -4.25 9.27
C GLU A 222 5.74 -3.84 7.83
N GLU A 223 4.69 -3.04 7.63
CA GLU A 223 4.30 -2.57 6.31
C GLU A 223 5.37 -1.67 5.68
N VAL A 224 5.98 -0.77 6.44
CA VAL A 224 7.11 0.04 6.00
C VAL A 224 8.29 -0.85 5.58
N ALA A 225 8.61 -1.87 6.39
CA ALA A 225 9.65 -2.84 6.05
C ALA A 225 9.30 -3.63 4.76
N ARG A 226 8.04 -4.01 4.57
CA ARG A 226 7.54 -4.67 3.36
C ARG A 226 7.69 -3.80 2.12
N ARG A 227 7.25 -2.54 2.18
CA ARG A 227 7.41 -1.57 1.09
C ARG A 227 8.88 -1.34 0.75
N LYS A 228 9.74 -1.26 1.77
CA LYS A 228 11.20 -1.17 1.57
C LYS A 228 11.75 -2.39 0.84
N ARG A 229 11.37 -3.62 1.24
CA ARG A 229 11.79 -4.86 0.54
C ARG A 229 11.37 -4.84 -0.93
N HIS A 230 10.15 -4.39 -1.24
CA HIS A 230 9.69 -4.21 -2.61
C HIS A 230 10.53 -3.23 -3.44
N VAL A 231 11.01 -2.15 -2.83
CA VAL A 231 11.89 -1.19 -3.50
C VAL A 231 13.26 -1.82 -3.75
N GLU A 232 13.85 -2.48 -2.75
CA GLU A 232 15.17 -3.12 -2.88
C GLU A 232 15.14 -4.26 -3.91
N ALA A 233 14.12 -5.11 -3.91
CA ALA A 233 13.98 -6.18 -4.89
C ALA A 233 13.90 -5.63 -6.34
N ARG A 234 13.25 -4.48 -6.53
CA ARG A 234 13.19 -3.82 -7.85
C ARG A 234 14.52 -3.21 -8.27
N LYS A 235 15.35 -2.75 -7.34
CA LYS A 235 16.73 -2.33 -7.67
C LYS A 235 17.54 -3.52 -8.18
N VAL A 236 17.44 -4.68 -7.50
CA VAL A 236 18.08 -5.92 -7.97
C VAL A 236 17.63 -6.27 -9.39
N ILE A 237 16.33 -6.16 -9.69
CA ILE A 237 15.80 -6.42 -11.03
C ILE A 237 16.26 -5.38 -12.06
N ALA A 238 16.33 -4.10 -11.69
CA ALA A 238 16.78 -3.02 -12.56
C ALA A 238 18.26 -3.17 -12.96
N ASP A 239 19.09 -3.75 -12.10
CA ASP A 239 20.51 -4.00 -12.34
C ASP A 239 20.78 -5.29 -13.13
N LEU A 240 19.73 -6.06 -13.45
CA LEU A 240 19.88 -7.27 -14.24
C LEU A 240 20.31 -6.98 -15.68
N PRO A 241 21.09 -7.89 -16.30
CA PRO A 241 21.43 -7.75 -17.70
C PRO A 241 20.18 -7.92 -18.58
N GLN A 242 20.17 -7.22 -19.71
CA GLN A 242 19.25 -7.54 -20.80
C GLN A 242 19.70 -8.84 -21.49
N LEU A 243 18.80 -9.82 -21.56
CA LEU A 243 18.98 -11.08 -22.26
C LEU A 243 18.42 -10.97 -23.68
N PHE A 244 19.22 -11.39 -24.64
CA PHE A 244 18.82 -11.50 -26.02
C PHE A 244 18.40 -12.94 -26.32
N ILE A 245 17.27 -13.04 -27.00
CA ILE A 245 16.67 -14.30 -27.43
C ILE A 245 16.79 -14.37 -28.95
N ALA A 246 17.22 -15.52 -29.47
CA ALA A 246 17.30 -15.72 -30.92
C ALA A 246 15.89 -15.79 -31.52
N VAL A 247 15.68 -15.07 -32.62
CA VAL A 247 14.45 -15.13 -33.43
C VAL A 247 14.54 -16.27 -34.42
#